data_AF-A0A317WA93-F1
#
_entry.id   AF-A0A317WA93-F1
#
_cell.length_a   1.000
_cell.length_b   1.000
_cell.length_c   1.000
_cell.angle_alpha   90.00
_cell.angle_beta   90.00
_cell.angle_gamma   90.00
#
_symmetry.space_group_name_H-M   'P 1'
#
loop_
_entity.id
_entity.type
_entity.pdbx_description
1 polymer ?
#
loop_
_entity_poly.entity_id
_entity_poly.type
_entity_poly.pdbx_seq_one_letter_code
_entity_poly.pdbx_strand_id
1 'polypeptide(L)'
;MDATDLLPLLEQLDDNIDDLEEALKPILDGSVIETSKKLPVLDKAKFHVLVTYALESLLFSYLRLHGVNAREHPVFRELTRVKQYFAKITALETEPEKRTLTLDKQAAGRFIKHGLAGNEKIDLARKELEAKERARAQLKASLLAKKAEATSEKSSKNPESNSDSDDEEDAKPAPVAKPSDKGTSDDKKKKKRKDKKNKKNLNPEERQEVKKERRKKKGEMRKTKNLK
;
A
#
# COMPACT_ATOMS: atom_id res chain seq x y z
N MET A 1 23.07 44.74 -26.08
CA MET A 1 22.97 44.64 -24.61
C MET A 1 23.63 45.88 -24.08
N ASP A 2 22.84 46.93 -23.88
CA ASP A 2 23.35 48.20 -23.40
C ASP A 2 23.67 48.06 -21.91
N ALA A 3 24.89 48.42 -21.53
CA ALA A 3 25.43 48.10 -20.20
C ALA A 3 24.68 48.78 -19.03
N THR A 4 23.78 49.71 -19.34
CA THR A 4 22.92 50.43 -18.40
C THR A 4 21.86 49.55 -17.72
N ASP A 5 21.50 48.40 -18.29
CA ASP A 5 20.44 47.51 -17.76
C ASP A 5 20.98 46.41 -16.83
N LEU A 6 22.24 46.54 -16.38
CA LEU A 6 22.90 45.55 -15.51
C LEU A 6 22.72 45.82 -14.01
N LEU A 7 22.53 47.09 -13.61
CA LEU A 7 22.39 47.45 -12.19
C LEU A 7 21.16 46.80 -11.52
N PRO A 8 19.96 46.78 -12.13
CA PRO A 8 18.80 46.12 -11.52
C PRO A 8 18.97 44.60 -11.39
N LEU A 9 19.72 43.98 -12.31
CA LEU A 9 20.03 42.55 -12.27
C LEU A 9 21.07 42.20 -11.19
N LEU A 10 21.94 43.16 -10.83
CA LEU A 10 22.90 43.02 -9.75
C LEU A 10 22.23 43.21 -8.39
N GLU A 11 21.40 44.24 -8.24
CA GLU A 11 20.57 44.49 -7.05
C GLU A 11 19.66 43.27 -6.78
N GLN A 12 18.96 42.78 -7.81
CA GLN A 12 18.18 41.55 -7.70
C GLN A 12 19.04 40.33 -7.32
N LEU A 13 20.30 40.23 -7.77
CA LEU A 13 21.18 39.11 -7.39
C LEU A 13 21.60 39.20 -5.92
N ASP A 14 21.84 40.42 -5.41
CA ASP A 14 22.16 40.71 -4.00
C ASP A 14 20.99 40.28 -3.11
N ASP A 15 19.76 40.76 -3.40
CA ASP A 15 18.52 40.37 -2.71
C ASP A 15 18.34 38.84 -2.65
N ASN A 16 18.56 38.14 -3.78
CA ASN A 16 18.44 36.68 -3.86
C ASN A 16 19.54 35.95 -3.06
N ILE A 17 20.70 36.57 -2.80
CA ILE A 17 21.76 36.00 -1.98
C ILE A 17 21.42 36.17 -0.50
N ASP A 18 20.92 37.34 -0.09
CA ASP A 18 20.47 37.61 1.28
C ASP A 18 19.31 36.70 1.69
N ASP A 19 18.27 36.58 0.85
CA ASP A 19 17.14 35.66 1.02
C ASP A 19 17.63 34.20 1.18
N LEU A 20 18.61 33.79 0.37
CA LEU A 20 19.17 32.45 0.40
C LEU A 20 20.05 32.20 1.63
N GLU A 21 20.81 33.20 2.07
CA GLU A 21 21.58 33.12 3.31
C GLU A 21 20.63 32.97 4.50
N GLU A 22 19.56 33.78 4.59
CA GLU A 22 18.56 33.64 5.64
C GLU A 22 17.89 32.26 5.64
N ALA A 23 17.49 31.76 4.47
CA ALA A 23 16.91 30.42 4.33
C ALA A 23 17.88 29.28 4.73
N LEU A 24 19.19 29.50 4.59
CA LEU A 24 20.22 28.52 4.92
C LEU A 24 20.80 28.65 6.33
N LYS A 25 20.67 29.78 7.03
CA LYS A 25 21.14 30.00 8.43
C LYS A 25 20.88 28.80 9.36
N PRO A 26 19.67 28.22 9.46
CA PRO A 26 19.42 27.07 10.35
C PRO A 26 20.21 25.79 10.03
N ILE A 27 20.76 25.70 8.82
CA ILE A 27 21.58 24.58 8.31
C ILE A 27 23.07 24.90 8.36
N LEU A 28 23.44 26.19 8.34
CA LEU A 28 24.81 26.69 8.46
C LEU A 28 25.26 26.79 9.93
N ASP A 29 24.38 27.25 10.82
CA ASP A 29 24.63 27.38 12.26
C ASP A 29 24.65 26.02 12.99
N GLY A 30 24.05 24.99 12.38
CA GLY A 30 23.96 23.64 12.91
C GLY A 30 24.65 22.61 12.01
N SER A 31 24.79 21.37 12.49
CA SER A 31 25.26 20.29 11.62
C SER A 31 24.12 19.74 10.74
N VAL A 32 24.35 19.63 9.43
CA VAL A 32 23.51 18.86 8.48
C VAL A 32 23.27 17.42 8.99
N ILE A 33 24.23 16.84 9.71
CA ILE A 33 24.10 15.49 10.27
C ILE A 33 23.13 15.50 11.46
N GLU A 34 23.18 16.50 12.33
CA GLU A 34 22.36 16.58 13.54
C GLU A 34 20.91 16.97 13.26
N THR A 35 20.69 17.90 12.34
CA THR A 35 19.36 18.22 11.80
C THR A 35 18.74 16.96 11.17
N SER A 36 19.49 16.24 10.33
CA SER A 36 19.02 15.00 9.70
C SER A 36 18.74 13.82 10.66
N LYS A 37 19.29 13.82 11.88
CA LYS A 37 19.09 12.74 12.87
C LYS A 37 17.69 12.79 13.50
N LYS A 38 17.08 13.98 13.57
CA LYS A 38 15.78 14.21 14.21
C LYS A 38 14.59 13.94 13.26
N LEU A 39 14.86 13.80 11.96
CA LEU A 39 13.82 13.66 10.92
C LEU A 39 13.42 12.19 10.68
N PRO A 40 12.13 11.92 10.36
CA PRO A 40 11.68 10.65 9.81
C PRO A 40 12.46 10.28 8.53
N VAL A 41 12.53 8.97 8.20
CA VAL A 41 13.36 8.45 7.10
C VAL A 41 13.08 9.14 5.75
N LEU A 42 11.81 9.42 5.45
CA LEU A 42 11.39 10.10 4.22
C LEU A 42 11.84 11.57 4.19
N ASP A 43 11.59 12.31 5.27
CA ASP A 43 11.94 13.72 5.37
C ASP A 43 13.46 13.93 5.46
N LYS A 44 14.17 12.98 6.07
CA LYS A 44 15.63 12.89 6.02
C LYS A 44 16.15 12.76 4.59
N ALA A 45 15.51 11.93 3.75
CA ALA A 45 15.88 11.79 2.35
C ALA A 45 15.60 13.08 1.56
N LYS A 46 14.44 13.71 1.78
CA LYS A 46 14.10 15.03 1.21
C LYS A 46 15.14 16.08 1.58
N PHE A 47 15.45 16.19 2.87
CA PHE A 47 16.41 17.15 3.42
C PHE A 47 17.79 17.01 2.78
N HIS A 48 18.37 15.80 2.74
CA HIS A 48 19.67 15.60 2.11
C HIS A 48 19.66 15.92 0.60
N VAL A 49 18.60 15.56 -0.13
CA VAL A 49 18.50 15.87 -1.57
C VAL A 49 18.34 17.37 -1.82
N LEU A 50 17.58 18.08 -0.98
CA LEU A 50 17.46 19.54 -1.03
C LEU A 50 18.78 20.26 -0.73
N VAL A 51 19.53 19.81 0.29
CA VAL A 51 20.87 20.36 0.61
C VAL A 51 21.84 20.12 -0.55
N THR A 52 21.86 18.92 -1.16
CA THR A 52 22.70 18.69 -2.36
C THR A 52 22.25 19.54 -3.55
N TYR A 53 20.94 19.73 -3.74
CA TYR A 53 20.42 20.59 -4.79
C TYR A 53 20.85 22.06 -4.62
N ALA A 54 20.81 22.58 -3.39
CA ALA A 54 21.25 23.94 -3.09
C ALA A 54 22.74 24.13 -3.39
N LEU A 55 23.60 23.21 -2.93
CA LEU A 55 25.05 23.25 -3.18
C LEU A 55 25.39 23.18 -4.68
N GLU A 56 24.77 22.27 -5.42
CA GLU A 56 25.00 22.12 -6.87
C GLU A 56 24.45 23.32 -7.67
N SER A 57 23.33 23.90 -7.22
CA SER A 57 22.75 25.10 -7.85
C SER A 57 23.58 26.35 -7.59
N LEU A 58 24.09 26.53 -6.37
CA LEU A 58 25.06 27.57 -6.03
C LEU A 58 26.33 27.47 -6.88
N LEU A 59 26.90 26.26 -6.99
CA LEU A 59 28.09 26.03 -7.82
C LEU A 59 27.81 26.26 -9.32
N PHE A 60 26.61 25.91 -9.80
CA PHE A 60 26.18 26.21 -11.17
C PHE A 60 26.05 27.72 -11.43
N SER A 61 25.49 28.48 -10.49
CA SER A 61 25.40 29.94 -10.56
C SER A 61 26.77 30.60 -10.51
N TYR A 62 27.64 30.18 -9.57
CA TYR A 62 29.03 30.64 -9.46
C TYR A 62 29.81 30.49 -10.78
N LEU A 63 29.74 29.30 -11.40
CA LEU A 63 30.40 29.05 -12.68
C LEU A 63 29.89 29.97 -13.81
N ARG A 64 28.59 30.29 -13.82
CA ARG A 64 28.01 31.22 -14.80
C ARG A 64 28.47 32.66 -14.58
N LEU A 65 28.61 33.11 -13.33
CA LEU A 65 29.15 34.43 -13.00
C LEU A 65 30.62 34.56 -13.43
N HIS A 66 31.39 33.48 -13.33
CA HIS A 66 32.76 33.39 -13.86
C HIS A 66 32.85 33.18 -15.39
N GLY A 67 31.74 33.27 -16.13
CA GLY A 67 31.72 33.13 -17.59
C GLY A 67 31.95 31.71 -18.11
N VAL A 68 31.98 30.70 -17.25
CA VAL A 68 32.14 29.29 -17.63
C VAL A 68 30.80 28.74 -18.13
N ASN A 69 30.81 27.96 -19.21
CA ASN A 69 29.61 27.28 -19.70
C ASN A 69 29.20 26.13 -18.76
N ALA A 70 28.44 26.47 -17.72
CA ALA A 70 28.01 25.55 -16.67
C ALA A 70 27.13 24.38 -17.17
N ARG A 71 26.63 24.40 -18.42
CA ARG A 71 25.91 23.27 -19.04
C ARG A 71 26.84 22.17 -19.57
N GLU A 72 28.03 22.53 -20.01
CA GLU A 72 29.08 21.59 -20.43
C GLU A 72 29.92 21.11 -19.24
N HIS A 73 29.92 21.88 -18.14
CA HIS A 73 30.59 21.53 -16.90
C HIS A 73 29.96 20.30 -16.21
N PRO A 74 30.75 19.41 -15.57
CA PRO A 74 30.26 18.21 -14.88
C PRO A 74 29.15 18.45 -13.84
N VAL A 75 29.04 19.66 -13.28
CA VAL A 75 27.95 20.07 -12.36
C VAL A 75 26.57 19.86 -12.98
N PHE A 76 26.40 20.04 -14.29
CA PHE A 76 25.13 19.79 -14.97
C PHE A 76 24.71 18.31 -14.93
N ARG A 77 25.69 17.39 -14.89
CA ARG A 77 25.45 15.95 -14.71
C ARG A 77 24.99 15.64 -13.29
N GLU A 78 25.59 16.26 -12.28
CA GLU A 78 25.16 16.07 -10.90
C GLU A 78 23.76 16.68 -10.67
N LEU A 79 23.45 17.86 -11.21
CA LEU A 79 22.07 18.41 -11.20
C LEU A 79 21.05 17.47 -11.85
N THR A 80 21.46 16.77 -12.92
CA THR A 80 20.63 15.75 -13.59
C THR A 80 20.44 14.52 -12.69
N ARG A 81 21.46 14.14 -11.92
CA ARG A 81 21.42 13.05 -10.94
C ARG A 81 20.55 13.42 -9.72
N VAL A 82 20.59 14.65 -9.23
CA VAL A 82 19.69 15.16 -8.18
C VAL A 82 18.22 15.11 -8.62
N LYS A 83 17.91 15.48 -9.87
CA LYS A 83 16.56 15.29 -10.46
C LYS A 83 16.08 13.84 -10.42
N GLN A 84 16.98 12.86 -10.63
CA GLN A 84 16.63 11.44 -10.50
C GLN A 84 16.33 11.04 -9.05
N TYR A 85 16.98 11.66 -8.05
CA TYR A 85 16.67 11.41 -6.65
C TYR A 85 15.34 12.05 -6.22
N PHE A 86 15.02 13.26 -6.68
CA PHE A 86 13.67 13.82 -6.51
C PHE A 86 12.61 12.90 -7.09
N ALA A 87 12.77 12.40 -8.32
CA ALA A 87 11.82 11.47 -8.93
C ALA A 87 11.62 10.17 -8.13
N LYS A 88 12.68 9.64 -7.51
CA LYS A 88 12.60 8.47 -6.60
C LYS A 88 11.80 8.80 -5.34
N ILE A 89 12.06 9.96 -4.72
CA ILE A 89 11.35 10.40 -3.51
C ILE A 89 9.86 10.62 -3.82
N THR A 90 9.53 11.33 -4.91
CA THR A 90 8.13 11.55 -5.33
C THR A 90 7.41 10.24 -5.65
N ALA A 91 8.08 9.25 -6.23
CA ALA A 91 7.50 7.91 -6.44
C ALA A 91 7.15 7.21 -5.12
N LEU A 92 8.03 7.30 -4.12
CA LEU A 92 7.81 6.75 -2.77
C LEU A 92 6.72 7.49 -1.98
N GLU A 93 6.49 8.78 -2.26
CA GLU A 93 5.41 9.56 -1.66
C GLU A 93 4.04 9.25 -2.27
N THR A 94 3.99 9.03 -3.58
CA THR A 94 2.72 8.95 -4.34
C THR A 94 2.20 7.53 -4.51
N GLU A 95 3.08 6.52 -4.56
CA GLU A 95 2.66 5.12 -4.59
C GLU A 95 2.73 4.51 -3.18
N PRO A 96 1.59 4.14 -2.56
CA PRO A 96 1.64 3.25 -1.40
C PRO A 96 2.21 1.92 -1.88
N GLU A 97 3.44 1.61 -1.48
CA GLU A 97 4.21 0.46 -1.96
C GLU A 97 3.41 -0.83 -1.76
N LYS A 98 2.75 -1.28 -2.83
CA LYS A 98 1.97 -2.52 -2.84
C LYS A 98 2.95 -3.67 -2.83
N ARG A 99 3.38 -4.05 -1.62
CA ARG A 99 4.26 -5.19 -1.32
C ARG A 99 3.98 -6.34 -2.29
N THR A 100 4.85 -6.50 -3.27
CA THR A 100 4.68 -7.48 -4.35
C THR A 100 4.77 -8.90 -3.81
N LEU A 101 5.55 -9.07 -2.75
CA LEU A 101 5.62 -10.25 -1.89
C LEU A 101 4.51 -10.18 -0.81
N THR A 102 3.28 -10.47 -1.21
CA THR A 102 2.23 -10.82 -0.23
C THR A 102 2.35 -12.30 0.13
N LEU A 103 2.47 -12.59 1.43
CA LEU A 103 2.45 -13.96 1.94
C LEU A 103 1.08 -14.60 1.67
N ASP A 104 1.05 -15.66 0.85
CA ASP A 104 -0.14 -16.49 0.72
C ASP A 104 -0.35 -17.28 2.02
N LYS A 105 -1.14 -16.70 2.92
CA LYS A 105 -1.54 -17.29 4.20
C LYS A 105 -2.22 -18.66 4.02
N GLN A 106 -2.88 -18.92 2.89
CA GLN A 106 -3.50 -20.21 2.61
C GLN A 106 -2.46 -21.25 2.19
N ALA A 107 -1.48 -20.89 1.37
CA ALA A 107 -0.37 -21.77 1.02
C ALA A 107 0.49 -22.09 2.25
N ALA A 108 0.89 -21.08 3.03
CA ALA A 108 1.59 -21.27 4.30
C ALA A 108 0.80 -22.18 5.27
N GLY A 109 -0.51 -21.95 5.39
CA GLY A 109 -1.40 -22.80 6.17
C GLY A 109 -1.47 -24.26 5.68
N ARG A 110 -1.32 -24.52 4.37
CA ARG A 110 -1.23 -25.89 3.82
C ARG A 110 0.11 -26.54 4.16
N PHE A 111 1.22 -25.82 4.01
CA PHE A 111 2.54 -26.33 4.38
C PHE A 111 2.63 -26.65 5.87
N ILE A 112 2.15 -25.76 6.74
CA ILE A 112 2.10 -25.99 8.20
C ILE A 112 1.20 -27.17 8.53
N LYS A 113 -0.01 -27.25 7.96
CA LYS A 113 -0.92 -28.40 8.19
C LYS A 113 -0.33 -29.72 7.72
N HIS A 114 0.38 -29.76 6.60
CA HIS A 114 1.02 -30.97 6.11
C HIS A 114 2.28 -31.34 6.91
N GLY A 115 3.03 -30.35 7.42
CA GLY A 115 4.18 -30.59 8.30
C GLY A 115 3.78 -31.07 9.71
N LEU A 116 2.56 -30.76 10.14
CA LEU A 116 1.96 -31.26 11.40
C LEU A 116 1.11 -32.53 11.22
N ALA A 117 0.71 -32.85 9.99
CA ALA A 117 -0.03 -34.06 9.67
C ALA A 117 0.86 -35.30 9.88
N GLY A 118 0.44 -36.17 10.80
CA GLY A 118 1.24 -37.28 11.31
C GLY A 118 1.16 -37.40 12.84
N ASN A 119 0.77 -36.34 13.53
CA ASN A 119 0.56 -36.36 14.98
C ASN A 119 -0.90 -36.68 15.35
N GLU A 120 -1.39 -37.84 14.89
CA GLU A 120 -2.81 -38.24 14.92
C GLU A 120 -3.47 -38.10 16.29
N LYS A 121 -2.71 -38.35 17.38
CA LYS A 121 -3.18 -38.21 18.76
C LYS A 121 -3.65 -36.78 19.09
N ILE A 122 -2.95 -35.76 18.58
CA ILE A 122 -3.31 -34.34 18.82
C ILE A 122 -4.47 -33.91 17.93
N ASP A 123 -4.55 -34.42 16.69
CA ASP A 123 -5.69 -34.16 15.81
C ASP A 123 -6.99 -34.82 16.30
N LEU A 124 -6.90 -36.01 16.89
CA LEU A 124 -8.04 -36.67 17.57
C LEU A 124 -8.47 -35.89 18.82
N ALA A 125 -7.53 -35.53 19.70
CA ALA A 125 -7.82 -34.75 20.90
C ALA A 125 -8.49 -33.40 20.58
N ARG A 126 -8.05 -32.70 19.52
CA ARG A 126 -8.72 -31.47 19.04
C ARG A 126 -10.12 -31.73 18.52
N LYS A 127 -10.34 -32.78 17.72
CA LYS A 127 -11.67 -33.14 17.20
C LYS A 127 -12.63 -33.51 18.33
N GLU A 128 -12.17 -34.24 19.34
CA GLU A 128 -12.95 -34.59 20.52
C GLU A 128 -13.35 -33.35 21.32
N LEU A 129 -12.41 -32.43 21.57
CA LEU A 129 -12.66 -31.18 22.28
C LEU A 129 -13.66 -30.30 21.51
N GLU A 130 -13.47 -30.11 20.20
CA GLU A 130 -14.43 -29.39 19.35
C GLU A 130 -15.82 -30.07 19.32
N ALA A 131 -15.89 -31.40 19.30
CA ALA A 131 -17.15 -32.13 19.32
C ALA A 131 -17.86 -31.96 20.67
N LYS A 132 -17.12 -32.04 21.78
CA LYS A 132 -17.61 -31.83 23.14
C LYS A 132 -18.11 -30.40 23.34
N GLU A 133 -17.41 -29.41 22.81
CA GLU A 133 -17.82 -28.01 22.83
C GLU A 133 -19.08 -27.77 22.00
N ARG A 134 -19.13 -28.29 20.75
CA ARG A 134 -20.34 -28.19 19.89
C ARG A 134 -21.55 -28.88 20.53
N ALA A 135 -21.38 -30.07 21.11
CA ALA A 135 -22.43 -30.77 21.82
C ALA A 135 -22.91 -29.98 23.06
N ARG A 136 -21.99 -29.42 23.86
CA ARG A 136 -22.32 -28.57 25.02
C ARG A 136 -23.05 -27.29 24.61
N ALA A 137 -22.64 -26.67 23.50
CA ALA A 137 -23.30 -25.49 22.93
C ALA A 137 -24.72 -25.83 22.42
N GLN A 138 -24.90 -26.96 21.73
CA GLN A 138 -26.20 -27.45 21.28
C GLN A 138 -27.14 -27.76 22.44
N LEU A 139 -26.66 -28.45 23.48
CA LEU A 139 -27.44 -28.71 24.70
C LEU A 139 -27.81 -27.43 25.44
N LYS A 140 -26.89 -26.45 25.55
CA LYS A 140 -27.19 -25.14 26.15
C LYS A 140 -28.23 -24.38 25.32
N ALA A 141 -28.15 -24.44 24.00
CA ALA A 141 -29.12 -23.81 23.09
C ALA A 141 -30.50 -24.47 23.18
N SER A 142 -30.61 -25.80 23.22
CA SER A 142 -31.89 -26.50 23.34
C SER A 142 -32.55 -26.31 24.70
N LEU A 143 -31.77 -26.25 25.79
CA LEU A 143 -32.28 -25.90 27.12
C LEU A 143 -32.78 -24.45 27.20
N LEU A 144 -32.10 -23.50 26.54
CA LEU A 144 -32.57 -22.11 26.46
C LEU A 144 -33.84 -21.99 25.61
N ALA A 145 -33.94 -22.71 24.49
CA ALA A 145 -35.15 -22.76 23.66
C ALA A 145 -36.34 -23.33 24.46
N LYS A 146 -36.16 -24.49 25.12
CA LYS A 146 -37.20 -25.10 25.95
C LYS A 146 -37.59 -24.25 27.16
N LYS A 147 -36.65 -23.49 27.74
CA LYS A 147 -36.96 -22.52 28.80
C LYS A 147 -37.77 -21.34 28.26
N ALA A 148 -37.48 -20.85 27.06
CA ALA A 148 -38.24 -19.79 26.41
C ALA A 148 -39.68 -20.24 26.08
N GLU A 149 -39.86 -21.46 25.56
CA GLU A 149 -41.17 -22.10 25.34
C GLU A 149 -41.95 -22.23 26.67
N ALA A 150 -41.32 -22.73 27.73
CA ALA A 150 -41.96 -22.85 29.05
C ALA A 150 -42.33 -21.51 29.70
N THR A 151 -41.61 -20.42 29.39
CA THR A 151 -42.04 -19.05 29.78
C THR A 151 -43.16 -18.49 28.90
N SER A 152 -43.37 -19.01 27.69
CA SER A 152 -44.50 -18.61 26.83
C SER A 152 -45.84 -19.19 27.30
N GLU A 153 -45.82 -20.39 27.91
CA GLU A 153 -47.02 -21.03 28.48
C GLU A 153 -47.34 -20.60 29.93
N LYS A 154 -46.48 -19.80 30.58
CA LYS A 154 -46.63 -19.42 31.99
C LYS A 154 -46.60 -17.91 32.25
N SER A 155 -47.25 -17.15 31.36
CA SER A 155 -47.50 -15.72 31.56
C SER A 155 -48.77 -15.47 32.39
N SER A 156 -48.67 -15.57 33.72
CA SER A 156 -49.53 -14.81 34.65
C SER A 156 -48.90 -14.72 36.05
N LYS A 157 -48.71 -13.48 36.54
CA LYS A 157 -48.32 -13.06 37.91
C LYS A 157 -46.83 -13.15 38.32
N ASN A 158 -46.25 -11.95 38.49
CA ASN A 158 -45.11 -11.59 39.35
C ASN A 158 -45.57 -11.48 40.85
N PRO A 159 -44.70 -11.25 41.88
CA PRO A 159 -43.38 -10.58 41.83
C PRO A 159 -42.21 -11.17 42.69
N GLU A 160 -41.02 -10.60 42.46
CA GLU A 160 -39.88 -10.30 43.37
C GLU A 160 -39.38 -11.28 44.46
N SER A 161 -38.09 -11.67 44.41
CA SER A 161 -37.02 -11.08 45.27
C SER A 161 -35.65 -11.85 45.24
N ASN A 162 -34.57 -11.06 45.24
CA ASN A 162 -33.23 -11.22 45.88
C ASN A 162 -32.31 -12.47 45.76
N SER A 163 -31.00 -12.16 45.63
CA SER A 163 -29.84 -12.72 46.39
C SER A 163 -29.37 -14.17 46.07
N ASP A 164 -28.08 -14.49 45.94
CA ASP A 164 -26.84 -13.69 45.70
C ASP A 164 -25.68 -14.63 45.26
N SER A 165 -24.53 -14.05 44.85
CA SER A 165 -23.15 -14.60 44.97
C SER A 165 -22.75 -15.94 44.29
N ASP A 166 -21.51 -16.14 43.79
CA ASP A 166 -20.36 -15.23 43.53
C ASP A 166 -19.30 -15.90 42.59
N ASP A 167 -18.17 -15.20 42.36
CA ASP A 167 -16.95 -15.50 41.54
C ASP A 167 -17.13 -15.35 39.99
N GLU A 168 -16.85 -14.20 39.35
CA GLU A 168 -15.59 -13.41 39.12
C GLU A 168 -14.58 -14.06 38.13
N GLU A 169 -14.02 -13.42 37.07
CA GLU A 169 -13.95 -11.98 36.61
C GLU A 169 -14.61 -11.67 35.21
N ASP A 170 -14.27 -10.52 34.56
CA ASP A 170 -14.92 -9.88 33.38
C ASP A 170 -14.12 -9.76 32.04
N ALA A 171 -12.81 -9.46 32.04
CA ALA A 171 -11.99 -8.91 30.92
C ALA A 171 -12.58 -8.90 29.47
N LYS A 172 -13.37 -7.85 29.21
CA LYS A 172 -13.85 -7.17 27.97
C LYS A 172 -12.82 -6.96 26.81
N PRO A 173 -13.19 -6.36 25.63
CA PRO A 173 -14.48 -6.34 24.89
C PRO A 173 -14.41 -6.41 23.32
N ALA A 174 -15.53 -6.79 22.68
CA ALA A 174 -16.06 -6.30 21.37
C ALA A 174 -15.25 -6.45 20.04
N PRO A 175 -15.84 -6.21 18.84
CA PRO A 175 -17.25 -5.99 18.48
C PRO A 175 -17.84 -7.03 17.50
N VAL A 176 -19.19 -7.07 17.41
CA VAL A 176 -19.94 -7.79 16.37
C VAL A 176 -20.07 -6.93 15.11
N ALA A 177 -19.80 -7.50 13.94
CA ALA A 177 -20.20 -6.93 12.64
C ALA A 177 -21.10 -7.94 11.89
N LYS A 178 -22.22 -7.45 11.34
CA LYS A 178 -23.26 -8.25 10.68
C LYS A 178 -22.76 -8.89 9.37
N PRO A 179 -23.30 -10.05 8.96
CA PRO A 179 -23.14 -10.54 7.60
C PRO A 179 -23.96 -9.68 6.62
N SER A 180 -23.38 -9.33 5.47
CA SER A 180 -24.09 -8.76 4.33
C SER A 180 -23.87 -9.60 3.07
N ASP A 181 -24.85 -9.53 2.17
CA ASP A 181 -25.21 -10.61 1.24
C ASP A 181 -24.39 -10.65 -0.06
N LYS A 182 -24.39 -11.81 -0.73
CA LYS A 182 -23.75 -12.08 -2.02
C LYS A 182 -24.68 -11.81 -3.21
N GLY A 183 -24.36 -10.77 -3.97
CA GLY A 183 -24.75 -10.64 -5.38
C GLY A 183 -24.02 -9.44 -6.00
N THR A 184 -23.51 -9.47 -7.24
CA THR A 184 -23.50 -10.45 -8.34
C THR A 184 -22.25 -10.19 -9.21
N SER A 185 -21.75 -11.16 -10.01
CA SER A 185 -20.93 -10.95 -11.25
C SER A 185 -20.05 -12.14 -11.74
N ASP A 186 -20.46 -13.41 -11.59
CA ASP A 186 -19.61 -14.55 -11.99
C ASP A 186 -19.46 -14.73 -13.53
N ASP A 187 -20.39 -14.21 -14.33
CA ASP A 187 -20.48 -14.55 -15.76
C ASP A 187 -19.32 -14.05 -16.63
N LYS A 188 -18.82 -12.82 -16.39
CA LYS A 188 -17.66 -12.28 -17.12
C LYS A 188 -16.36 -13.05 -16.84
N LYS A 189 -16.28 -13.81 -15.74
CA LYS A 189 -15.07 -14.53 -15.32
C LYS A 189 -14.95 -15.90 -16.00
N LYS A 190 -16.08 -16.56 -16.32
CA LYS A 190 -16.11 -17.83 -17.07
C LYS A 190 -15.64 -17.68 -18.53
N LYS A 191 -16.08 -16.64 -19.25
CA LYS A 191 -15.70 -16.42 -20.67
C LYS A 191 -14.17 -16.30 -20.85
N LYS A 192 -13.48 -15.49 -20.04
CA LYS A 192 -12.00 -15.38 -20.06
C LYS A 192 -11.24 -16.67 -19.74
N ARG A 193 -11.84 -17.60 -18.98
CA ARG A 193 -11.22 -18.90 -18.65
C ARG A 193 -11.30 -19.90 -19.80
N LYS A 194 -12.38 -19.90 -20.60
CA LYS A 194 -12.51 -20.81 -21.78
C LYS A 194 -11.50 -20.47 -22.88
N ASP A 195 -11.36 -19.19 -23.24
CA ASP A 195 -10.39 -18.71 -24.25
C ASP A 195 -8.92 -19.02 -23.91
N LYS A 196 -8.59 -19.07 -22.62
CA LYS A 196 -7.22 -19.37 -22.15
C LYS A 196 -6.91 -20.87 -22.19
N LYS A 197 -7.94 -21.74 -22.16
CA LYS A 197 -7.79 -23.20 -22.25
C LYS A 197 -7.62 -23.66 -23.71
N ASN A 198 -8.46 -23.19 -24.65
CA ASN A 198 -8.32 -23.54 -26.07
C ASN A 198 -6.96 -23.14 -26.67
N LYS A 199 -6.37 -22.02 -26.24
CA LYS A 199 -5.02 -21.63 -26.71
C LYS A 199 -3.91 -22.60 -26.31
N LYS A 200 -4.10 -23.51 -25.34
CA LYS A 200 -3.04 -24.44 -24.90
C LYS A 200 -2.89 -25.66 -25.82
N ASN A 201 -3.86 -25.95 -26.69
CA ASN A 201 -3.91 -27.16 -27.53
C ASN A 201 -3.76 -26.89 -29.04
N LEU A 202 -3.27 -25.70 -29.44
CA LEU A 202 -3.05 -25.33 -30.85
C LEU A 202 -1.58 -25.49 -31.22
N ASN A 203 -1.31 -25.95 -32.45
CA ASN A 203 0.03 -26.18 -32.97
C ASN A 203 0.81 -24.84 -33.10
N PRO A 204 2.16 -24.83 -33.15
CA PRO A 204 2.93 -23.58 -33.16
C PRO A 204 2.57 -22.61 -34.29
N GLU A 205 2.22 -23.11 -35.48
CA GLU A 205 1.90 -22.31 -36.66
C GLU A 205 0.54 -21.63 -36.55
N GLU A 206 -0.53 -22.37 -36.22
CA GLU A 206 -1.87 -21.83 -35.92
C GLU A 206 -1.81 -20.74 -34.83
N ARG A 207 -0.94 -20.95 -33.82
CA ARG A 207 -0.67 -19.95 -32.77
C ARG A 207 -0.03 -18.67 -33.30
N GLN A 208 0.73 -18.71 -34.39
CA GLN A 208 1.25 -17.51 -35.05
C GLN A 208 0.15 -16.82 -35.87
N GLU A 209 -0.70 -17.56 -36.58
CA GLU A 209 -1.81 -16.98 -37.35
C GLU A 209 -2.81 -16.27 -36.46
N VAL A 210 -3.30 -16.91 -35.39
CA VAL A 210 -4.21 -16.30 -34.40
C VAL A 210 -3.59 -15.07 -33.70
N LYS A 211 -2.25 -14.97 -33.65
CA LYS A 211 -1.54 -13.76 -33.21
C LYS A 211 -1.50 -12.67 -34.29
N LYS A 212 -1.22 -13.01 -35.55
CA LYS A 212 -1.22 -12.09 -36.70
C LYS A 212 -2.61 -11.49 -36.91
N GLU A 213 -3.65 -12.31 -36.87
CA GLU A 213 -5.04 -11.91 -37.05
C GLU A 213 -5.53 -10.96 -35.94
N ARG A 214 -5.22 -11.26 -34.66
CA ARG A 214 -5.47 -10.33 -33.54
C ARG A 214 -4.73 -9.01 -33.66
N ARG A 215 -3.54 -8.98 -34.29
CA ARG A 215 -2.80 -7.74 -34.56
C ARG A 215 -3.48 -6.92 -35.65
N LYS A 216 -3.90 -7.54 -36.76
CA LYS A 216 -4.72 -6.87 -37.81
C LYS A 216 -6.00 -6.26 -37.24
N LYS A 217 -6.82 -7.06 -36.55
CA LYS A 217 -8.11 -6.62 -35.98
C LYS A 217 -7.96 -5.53 -34.91
N LYS A 218 -6.84 -5.49 -34.18
CA LYS A 218 -6.51 -4.39 -33.24
C LYS A 218 -6.01 -3.12 -33.97
N GLY A 219 -5.38 -3.26 -35.14
CA GLY A 219 -5.03 -2.15 -36.02
C GLY A 219 -6.28 -1.50 -36.63
N GLU A 220 -7.20 -2.31 -37.15
CA GLU A 220 -8.49 -1.86 -37.68
C GLU A 220 -9.32 -1.12 -36.64
N MET A 221 -9.53 -1.70 -35.44
CA MET A 221 -10.22 -1.03 -34.34
C MET A 221 -9.57 0.29 -33.88
N ARG A 222 -8.27 0.48 -34.14
CA ARG A 222 -7.58 1.76 -33.87
C ARG A 222 -7.83 2.76 -35.00
N LYS A 223 -7.81 2.32 -36.26
CA LYS A 223 -8.18 3.17 -37.41
C LYS A 223 -9.64 3.64 -37.31
N THR A 224 -10.59 2.75 -37.02
CA THR A 224 -12.02 3.12 -36.88
C THR A 224 -12.31 4.00 -35.67
N LYS A 225 -11.44 4.01 -34.65
CA LYS A 225 -11.58 4.88 -33.47
C LYS A 225 -10.96 6.27 -33.67
N ASN A 226 -10.10 6.44 -34.68
CA ASN A 226 -9.50 7.72 -35.05
C ASN A 226 -10.22 8.40 -36.24
N LEU A 227 -11.34 7.85 -36.70
CA LEU A 227 -12.18 8.37 -37.79
C LEU A 227 -13.56 8.86 -37.28
N LYS A 228 -13.66 9.22 -36.00
CA LYS A 228 -14.89 9.64 -35.33
C LYS A 228 -14.60 10.71 -34.29
#